data_AF-J9E319-F1
#
_entry.id   AF-J9E319-F1
#
_cell.length_a   1.000
_cell.length_b   1.000
_cell.length_c   1.000
_cell.angle_alpha   90.00
_cell.angle_beta   90.00
_cell.angle_gamma   90.00
#
_symmetry.space_group_name_H-M   'P 1'
#
loop_
_entity.id
_entity.type
_entity.pdbx_description
1 polymer ?
#
loop_
_entity_poly.entity_id
_entity_poly.type
_entity_poly.pdbx_seq_one_letter_code
_entity_poly.pdbx_strand_id
1 'polypeptide(L)'
;ALENDPYILSCPQKEFGIFWALNETYISSVSLLAQYPDKRIYIDGDNQLIINYLILDDDESFFSCHRAYDGDVLRTFSLVVNKGKQRQEIVEYVNFGIRYGAFLLILLMVLSITLSVSVQSEKYRRDVAIEQYTNKQVKQTK
;
A
#
# COMPACT_ATOMS: atom_id res chain seq x y z
N ALA A 1 13.93 -0.93 -14.70
CA ALA A 1 13.85 -1.82 -13.52
C ALA A 1 12.39 -2.20 -13.33
N LEU A 2 12.10 -3.47 -12.97
CA LEU A 2 10.78 -3.78 -12.42
C LEU A 2 10.62 -3.06 -11.08
N GLU A 3 9.37 -2.84 -10.67
CA GLU A 3 9.00 -2.03 -9.50
C GLU A 3 9.60 -2.51 -8.16
N ASN A 4 10.07 -3.77 -8.11
CA ASN A 4 10.66 -4.41 -6.93
C ASN A 4 12.13 -4.81 -7.08
N ASP A 5 12.78 -4.52 -8.21
CA ASP A 5 14.21 -4.80 -8.34
C ASP A 5 15.01 -3.66 -7.72
N PRO A 6 16.04 -3.95 -6.90
CA PRO A 6 16.87 -2.92 -6.32
C PRO A 6 17.60 -2.14 -7.43
N TYR A 7 17.63 -0.82 -7.29
CA TYR A 7 18.42 0.04 -8.15
C TYR A 7 19.87 0.01 -7.67
N ILE A 8 20.76 -0.42 -8.56
CA ILE A 8 22.18 -0.58 -8.27
C ILE A 8 22.93 0.53 -9.01
N LEU A 9 23.46 1.48 -8.26
CA LEU A 9 24.26 2.59 -8.79
C LEU A 9 25.74 2.23 -8.64
N SER A 10 26.41 2.03 -9.77
CA SER A 10 27.81 1.59 -9.84
C SER A 10 28.70 2.65 -10.49
N CYS A 11 29.93 2.74 -10.01
CA CYS A 11 30.92 3.68 -10.51
C CYS A 11 32.04 2.99 -11.29
N PRO A 12 32.58 3.64 -12.33
CA PRO A 12 33.45 2.99 -13.31
C PRO A 12 34.84 2.62 -12.78
N GLN A 13 35.29 3.13 -11.62
CA GLN A 13 36.68 3.00 -11.16
C GLN A 13 36.77 2.30 -9.80
N LYS A 14 37.62 1.25 -9.71
CA LYS A 14 37.82 0.43 -8.50
C LYS A 14 39.15 0.66 -7.76
N GLU A 15 40.16 1.25 -8.41
CA GLU A 15 41.55 1.21 -7.93
C GLU A 15 41.88 2.16 -6.77
N PHE A 16 41.28 3.36 -6.73
CA PHE A 16 41.67 4.41 -5.79
C PHE A 16 40.66 4.65 -4.67
N GLY A 17 39.64 3.80 -4.54
CA GLY A 17 38.49 4.06 -3.68
C GLY A 17 37.56 5.13 -4.27
N ILE A 18 36.31 5.10 -3.82
CA ILE A 18 35.25 5.97 -4.32
C ILE A 18 34.41 6.49 -3.16
N PHE A 19 34.13 7.80 -3.18
CA PHE A 19 33.21 8.44 -2.25
C PHE A 19 31.87 8.69 -2.92
N TRP A 20 30.80 8.55 -2.16
CA TRP A 20 29.46 8.89 -2.60
C TRP A 20 29.05 10.24 -2.01
N ALA A 21 28.28 11.00 -2.76
CA ALA A 21 27.60 12.19 -2.29
C ALA A 21 26.12 12.14 -2.67
N LEU A 22 25.27 12.64 -1.77
CA LEU A 22 23.84 12.87 -1.97
C LEU A 22 23.60 14.37 -1.86
N ASN A 23 23.07 14.98 -2.91
CA ASN A 23 22.81 16.43 -2.97
C ASN A 23 24.02 17.25 -2.52
N GLU A 24 25.19 16.95 -3.13
CA GLU A 24 26.49 17.59 -2.84
C GLU A 24 27.09 17.31 -1.45
N THR A 25 26.39 16.55 -0.60
CA THR A 25 26.89 16.16 0.73
C THR A 25 27.48 14.77 0.70
N TYR A 26 28.74 14.61 1.13
CA TYR A 26 29.38 13.31 1.21
C TYR A 26 28.64 12.37 2.17
N ILE A 27 28.39 11.15 1.70
CA ILE A 27 27.69 10.10 2.43
C ILE A 27 28.60 8.88 2.62
N SER A 28 28.38 8.18 3.73
CA SER A 28 29.05 6.95 4.11
C SER A 28 28.02 5.91 4.52
N SER A 29 28.43 4.64 4.63
CA SER A 29 27.53 3.59 5.13
C SER A 29 26.97 3.90 6.52
N VAL A 30 27.73 4.62 7.36
CA VAL A 30 27.30 5.02 8.71
C VAL A 30 26.25 6.13 8.65
N SER A 31 26.48 7.18 7.85
CA SER A 31 25.52 8.28 7.71
C SER A 31 24.22 7.82 7.05
N LEU A 32 24.33 6.93 6.05
CA LEU A 32 23.15 6.32 5.41
C LEU A 32 22.38 5.43 6.39
N LEU A 33 23.05 4.66 7.23
CA LEU A 33 22.36 3.84 8.24
C LEU A 33 21.64 4.70 9.29
N ALA A 34 22.18 5.88 9.62
CA ALA A 34 21.52 6.82 10.52
C ALA A 34 20.28 7.47 9.87
N GLN A 35 20.34 7.77 8.57
CA GLN A 35 19.24 8.38 7.82
C GLN A 35 18.16 7.38 7.39
N TYR A 36 18.58 6.17 7.03
CA TYR A 36 17.76 5.07 6.51
C TYR A 36 17.99 3.80 7.36
N PRO A 37 17.45 3.75 8.59
CA PRO A 37 17.69 2.64 9.52
C PRO A 37 17.12 1.31 9.02
N ASP A 38 16.15 1.35 8.11
CA ASP A 38 15.57 0.20 7.41
C ASP A 38 16.50 -0.40 6.33
N LYS A 39 17.67 0.21 6.10
CA LYS A 39 18.61 -0.15 5.03
C LYS A 39 17.96 -0.12 3.64
N ARG A 40 17.01 0.80 3.42
CA ARG A 40 16.43 1.02 2.10
C ARG A 40 17.46 1.54 1.10
N ILE A 41 18.31 2.47 1.54
CA ILE A 41 19.45 3.00 0.80
C ILE A 41 20.72 2.70 1.58
N TYR A 42 21.68 2.01 0.97
CA TYR A 42 22.93 1.65 1.62
C TYR A 42 24.06 1.48 0.60
N ILE A 43 25.30 1.50 1.09
CA ILE A 43 26.49 1.16 0.30
C ILE A 43 26.87 -0.27 0.63
N ASP A 44 27.02 -1.12 -0.40
CA ASP A 44 27.37 -2.52 -0.26
C ASP A 44 28.89 -2.75 -0.10
N GLY A 45 29.30 -4.02 -0.01
CA GLY A 45 30.72 -4.39 0.13
C GLY A 45 31.58 -4.13 -1.12
N ASP A 46 30.96 -3.96 -2.28
CA ASP A 46 31.62 -3.60 -3.54
C ASP A 46 31.63 -2.07 -3.76
N ASN A 47 31.24 -1.31 -2.73
CA ASN A 47 31.11 0.14 -2.72
C ASN A 47 30.12 0.67 -3.78
N GLN A 48 29.11 -0.13 -4.11
CA GLN A 48 27.97 0.26 -4.93
C GLN A 48 26.89 0.85 -4.04
N LEU A 49 26.18 1.85 -4.54
CA LEU A 49 25.04 2.42 -3.83
C LEU A 49 23.78 1.65 -4.26
N ILE A 50 23.11 1.04 -3.29
CA ILE A 50 21.94 0.20 -3.50
C ILE A 50 20.70 0.93 -2.97
N ILE A 51 19.63 0.95 -3.77
CA ILE A 51 18.32 1.48 -3.39
C ILE A 51 17.28 0.38 -3.60
N ASN A 52 16.77 -0.19 -2.51
CA ASN A 52 15.85 -1.33 -2.59
C ASN A 52 14.47 -0.95 -3.17
N TYR A 53 13.95 0.22 -2.81
CA TYR A 53 12.69 0.77 -3.33
C TYR A 53 12.71 2.30 -3.24
N LEU A 54 11.98 2.96 -4.15
CA LEU A 54 11.84 4.41 -4.22
C LEU A 54 10.54 4.87 -3.53
N ILE A 55 10.62 6.01 -2.84
CA ILE A 55 9.46 6.72 -2.29
C ILE A 55 9.33 8.09 -2.94
N LEU A 56 8.17 8.75 -2.79
CA LEU A 56 7.93 10.08 -3.38
C LEU A 56 8.94 11.14 -2.90
N ASP A 57 9.43 11.01 -1.67
CA ASP A 57 10.41 11.94 -1.11
C ASP A 57 11.82 11.77 -1.69
N ASP A 58 12.09 10.69 -2.43
CA ASP A 58 13.35 10.52 -3.15
C ASP A 58 13.37 11.27 -4.49
N ASP A 59 12.23 11.82 -4.92
CA ASP A 59 12.17 12.57 -6.16
C ASP A 59 13.16 13.72 -6.15
N GLU A 60 13.83 13.94 -7.28
CA GLU A 60 14.88 14.95 -7.45
C GLU A 60 16.16 14.70 -6.63
N SER A 61 16.29 13.53 -5.98
CA SER A 61 17.55 13.15 -5.32
C SER A 61 18.69 12.99 -6.33
N PHE A 62 19.83 13.58 -6.01
CA PHE A 62 21.02 13.57 -6.85
C PHE A 62 22.16 12.83 -6.16
N PHE A 63 22.58 11.71 -6.73
CA PHE A 63 23.71 10.93 -6.26
C PHE A 63 24.90 11.10 -7.20
N SER A 64 26.07 11.38 -6.64
CA SER A 64 27.32 11.41 -7.39
C SER A 64 28.36 10.54 -6.71
N CYS A 65 29.26 9.99 -7.51
CA CYS A 65 30.45 9.36 -6.99
C CYS A 65 31.70 10.09 -7.46
N HIS A 66 32.65 10.16 -6.54
CA HIS A 66 33.87 10.92 -6.67
C HIS A 66 35.06 9.99 -6.49
N ARG A 67 36.14 10.26 -7.22
CA ARG A 67 37.41 9.57 -7.00
C ARG A 67 38.02 10.06 -5.69
N ALA A 68 38.56 9.14 -4.89
CA ALA A 68 39.04 9.50 -3.55
C ALA A 68 40.32 10.35 -3.53
N TYR A 69 41.14 10.32 -4.59
CA TYR A 69 42.44 10.99 -4.63
C TYR A 69 42.35 12.49 -4.92
N ASP A 70 41.55 12.87 -5.92
CA ASP A 70 41.44 14.25 -6.43
C ASP A 70 40.04 14.85 -6.22
N GLY A 71 39.04 14.04 -5.84
CA GLY A 71 37.66 14.47 -5.66
C GLY A 71 36.87 14.60 -6.97
N ASP A 72 37.46 14.22 -8.10
CA ASP A 72 36.83 14.35 -9.42
C ASP A 72 35.55 13.52 -9.50
N VAL A 73 34.51 14.11 -10.08
CA VAL A 73 33.22 13.43 -10.32
C VAL A 73 33.41 12.35 -11.38
N LEU A 74 33.18 11.09 -10.99
CA LEU A 74 33.27 9.94 -11.89
C LEU A 74 31.95 9.68 -12.60
N ARG A 75 30.83 9.80 -11.88
CA ARG A 75 29.48 9.58 -12.40
C ARG A 75 28.45 10.27 -11.53
N THR A 76 27.36 10.70 -12.16
CA THR A 76 26.21 11.30 -11.52
C THR A 76 24.94 10.54 -11.88
N PHE A 77 23.98 10.55 -10.97
CA PHE A 77 22.71 9.87 -11.08
C PHE A 77 21.63 10.80 -10.53
N SER A 78 20.61 11.08 -11.34
CA SER A 78 19.42 11.79 -10.90
C SER A 78 18.28 10.79 -10.83
N LEU A 79 17.61 10.74 -9.68
CA LEU A 79 16.40 9.97 -9.50
C LEU A 79 15.20 10.86 -9.82
N VAL A 80 14.33 10.35 -10.68
CA VAL A 80 13.04 10.98 -11.00
C VAL A 80 11.97 9.94 -10.74
N VAL A 81 11.15 10.19 -9.72
CA VAL A 81 10.06 9.29 -9.33
C VAL A 81 8.83 9.71 -10.12
N ASN A 82 8.29 8.78 -10.91
CA ASN A 82 7.11 9.08 -11.72
C ASN A 82 5.85 9.20 -10.82
N LYS A 83 5.54 10.43 -10.40
CA LYS A 83 4.38 10.79 -9.56
C LYS A 83 3.04 10.34 -10.15
N GLY A 84 2.94 10.22 -11.48
CA GLY A 84 1.71 9.84 -12.17
C GLY A 84 1.30 8.38 -11.95
N LYS A 85 2.29 7.46 -11.93
CA LYS A 85 2.05 6.03 -11.74
C LYS A 85 1.51 5.71 -10.33
N GLN A 86 2.09 6.32 -9.30
CA GLN A 86 1.66 6.10 -7.92
C GLN A 86 0.30 6.76 -7.59
N ARG A 87 0.00 7.94 -8.16
CA ARG A 87 -1.34 8.54 -7.99
C ARG A 87 -2.42 7.70 -8.66
N GLN A 88 -2.15 7.10 -9.82
CA GLN A 88 -3.11 6.20 -10.47
C GLN A 88 -3.39 4.97 -9.61
N GLU A 89 -2.36 4.39 -9.00
CA GLU A 89 -2.51 3.23 -8.11
C GLU A 89 -3.35 3.56 -6.86
N ILE A 90 -3.11 4.69 -6.20
CA ILE A 90 -3.92 5.13 -5.04
C ILE A 90 -5.38 5.38 -5.45
N VAL A 91 -5.61 6.00 -6.61
CA VAL A 91 -6.97 6.25 -7.12
C VAL A 91 -7.68 4.94 -7.45
N GLU A 92 -6.97 3.93 -7.98
CA GLU A 92 -7.52 2.60 -8.23
C GLU A 92 -7.89 1.89 -6.94
N TYR A 93 -7.04 1.93 -5.90
CA TYR A 93 -7.35 1.36 -4.58
C TYR A 93 -8.57 2.01 -3.94
N VAL A 94 -8.69 3.34 -4.00
CA VAL A 94 -9.84 4.07 -3.45
C VAL A 94 -11.11 3.72 -4.22
N ASN A 95 -11.05 3.67 -5.55
CA ASN A 95 -12.18 3.30 -6.39
C ASN A 95 -12.63 1.85 -6.14
N PHE A 96 -11.67 0.94 -5.93
CA PHE A 96 -11.95 -0.42 -5.51
C PHE A 96 -12.66 -0.47 -4.14
N GLY A 97 -12.16 0.29 -3.16
CA GLY A 97 -12.77 0.42 -1.84
C GLY A 97 -14.21 0.96 -1.89
N ILE A 98 -14.47 1.99 -2.70
CA ILE A 98 -15.82 2.55 -2.90
C ILE A 98 -16.76 1.51 -3.53
N ARG A 99 -16.30 0.80 -4.58
CA ARG A 99 -17.10 -0.24 -5.25
C ARG A 99 -17.43 -1.40 -4.32
N TYR A 100 -16.44 -1.87 -3.56
CA TYR A 100 -16.63 -2.97 -2.62
C TYR A 100 -17.51 -2.56 -1.43
N GLY A 101 -17.33 -1.34 -0.92
CA GLY A 101 -18.18 -0.77 0.13
C GLY A 101 -19.64 -0.65 -0.30
N ALA A 102 -19.90 -0.15 -1.52
CA ALA A 102 -21.25 -0.09 -2.07
C ALA A 102 -21.88 -1.49 -2.21
N PHE A 103 -21.11 -2.48 -2.66
CA PHE A 103 -21.58 -3.85 -2.79
C PHE A 103 -21.97 -4.47 -1.43
N LEU A 104 -21.15 -4.26 -0.39
CA LEU A 104 -21.47 -4.69 0.97
C LEU A 104 -22.73 -4.03 1.52
N LEU A 105 -22.92 -2.73 1.28
CA LEU A 105 -24.13 -2.03 1.72
C LEU A 105 -25.39 -2.58 1.05
N ILE A 106 -25.32 -2.89 -0.25
CA ILE A 106 -26.43 -3.53 -0.98
C ILE A 106 -26.75 -4.90 -0.37
N LEU A 107 -25.73 -5.73 -0.12
CA LEU A 107 -25.93 -7.04 0.51
C LEU A 107 -26.59 -6.93 1.89
N LEU A 108 -26.13 -6.01 2.74
CA LEU A 108 -26.71 -5.78 4.06
C LEU A 108 -28.16 -5.29 3.97
N MET A 109 -28.46 -4.44 2.99
CA MET A 109 -29.83 -3.96 2.75
C MET A 109 -30.76 -5.12 2.38
N VAL A 110 -30.33 -5.97 1.43
CA VAL A 110 -31.10 -7.15 1.02
C VAL A 110 -31.30 -8.11 2.20
N LEU A 111 -30.24 -8.38 2.98
CA LEU A 111 -30.35 -9.24 4.16
C LEU A 111 -31.36 -8.70 5.16
N SER A 112 -31.32 -7.39 5.43
CA SER A 112 -32.23 -6.73 6.37
C SER A 112 -33.70 -6.85 5.94
N ILE A 113 -33.98 -6.70 4.65
CA ILE A 113 -35.33 -6.86 4.08
C ILE A 113 -35.78 -8.33 4.18
N THR A 114 -34.92 -9.28 3.83
CA THR A 114 -35.29 -10.70 3.90
C THR A 114 -35.58 -11.14 5.34
N LEU A 115 -34.78 -10.67 6.31
CA LEU A 115 -35.00 -10.95 7.72
C LEU A 115 -36.30 -10.32 8.22
N SER A 116 -36.58 -9.06 7.88
CA SER A 116 -37.82 -8.40 8.33
C SER A 116 -39.08 -9.07 7.77
N VAL A 117 -39.06 -9.48 6.49
CA VAL A 117 -40.16 -10.23 5.86
C VAL A 117 -40.33 -11.60 6.50
N SER A 118 -39.22 -12.31 6.77
CA SER A 118 -39.28 -13.63 7.42
C SER A 118 -39.94 -13.55 8.81
N VAL A 119 -39.55 -12.57 9.63
CA VAL A 119 -40.11 -12.35 10.97
C VAL A 119 -41.59 -11.96 10.90
N GLN A 120 -41.98 -11.09 9.98
CA GLN A 120 -43.39 -10.72 9.78
C GLN A 120 -44.24 -11.91 9.33
N SER A 121 -43.72 -12.74 8.42
CA SER A 121 -44.41 -13.94 7.95
C SER A 121 -44.61 -14.97 9.06
N GLU A 122 -43.62 -15.13 9.94
CA GLU A 122 -43.71 -16.04 11.07
C GLU A 122 -44.71 -15.55 12.12
N LYS A 123 -44.70 -14.24 12.40
CA LYS A 123 -45.68 -13.59 13.30
C LYS A 123 -47.11 -13.79 12.78
N TYR A 124 -47.35 -13.52 11.51
CA TYR A 124 -48.67 -13.71 10.89
C TYR A 124 -49.14 -15.17 10.99
N ARG A 125 -48.26 -16.14 10.72
CA ARG A 125 -48.58 -17.57 10.87
C ARG A 125 -48.97 -17.94 12.30
N ARG A 126 -48.29 -17.41 13.32
CA ARG A 126 -48.64 -17.66 14.72
C ARG A 126 -49.98 -17.06 15.09
N ASP A 127 -50.25 -15.82 14.69
CA ASP A 127 -51.51 -15.14 15.01
C ASP A 127 -52.72 -15.89 14.41
N VAL A 128 -52.62 -16.33 13.14
CA VAL A 128 -53.67 -17.13 12.49
C VAL A 128 -53.87 -18.49 13.18
N ALA A 129 -52.78 -19.16 13.60
CA ALA A 129 -52.90 -20.43 14.31
C ALA A 129 -53.62 -20.24 15.66
N ILE A 130 -53.25 -19.22 16.43
CA ILE A 130 -53.88 -18.90 17.72
C ILE A 130 -55.38 -18.64 17.53
N GLU A 131 -55.76 -17.84 16.54
CA GLU A 131 -57.16 -17.53 16.24
C GLU A 131 -57.98 -18.77 15.85
N GLN A 132 -57.40 -19.71 15.10
CA GLN A 132 -58.05 -20.97 14.78
C GLN A 132 -58.24 -21.86 16.02
N TYR A 133 -57.25 -21.92 16.92
CA TYR A 133 -57.35 -22.69 18.15
C TYR A 133 -58.41 -22.11 19.10
N THR A 134 -58.46 -20.79 19.28
CA THR A 134 -59.47 -20.13 20.12
C THR A 134 -60.87 -20.29 19.55
N ASN A 135 -61.06 -20.11 18.24
CA ASN A 135 -62.36 -20.33 17.60
C ASN A 135 -62.84 -21.78 17.69
N LYS A 136 -61.94 -22.78 17.61
CA LYS A 136 -62.28 -24.20 17.83
C LYS A 136 -62.71 -24.47 19.27
N GLN A 137 -61.99 -23.94 20.26
CA GLN A 137 -62.32 -24.10 21.67
C GLN A 137 -63.70 -23.52 22.01
N VAL A 138 -64.00 -22.31 21.51
CA VAL A 138 -65.30 -21.63 21.72
C VAL A 138 -66.45 -22.41 21.09
N LYS A 139 -66.24 -23.05 19.93
CA LYS A 139 -67.26 -23.91 19.29
C LYS A 139 -67.53 -25.23 20.03
N GLN A 140 -66.59 -25.72 20.84
CA GLN A 140 -66.76 -26.95 21.63
C GLN A 140 -67.39 -26.71 23.01
N THR A 141 -67.41 -25.46 23.47
CA THR A 141 -67.99 -25.06 24.78
C THR A 141 -69.42 -24.52 24.70
N LYS A 142 -70.01 -24.46 23.49
CA LYS A 142 -71.43 -24.20 23.25
C LYS A 142 -72.12 -25.49 22.83
#